data_AF-A0AAP8N9A4-F1
#
_entry.id   AF-A0AAP8N9A4-F1
#
_cell.length_a   1.000
_cell.length_b   1.000
_cell.length_c   1.000
_cell.angle_alpha   90.00
_cell.angle_beta   90.00
_cell.angle_gamma   90.00
#
_symmetry.space_group_name_H-M   'P 1'
#
loop_
_entity.id
_entity.type
_entity.pdbx_description
1 polymer ?
#
loop_
_entity_poly.entity_id
_entity_poly.type
_entity_poly.pdbx_seq_one_letter_code
_entity_poly.pdbx_strand_id
1 'polypeptide(L)'
;ALAESPWGIFTVMAPIPIAMFMGVYMRYIRPGRIGEISVIGVALLLGSIWLGGQIAADPVWAKAFSFTGVQITWMLIGYGFVAAVLPVWLILAPRDYLSTFLKIGTIVALAIGILITMPVLKMPALTQFIDGTGPV
;
A
#
# COMPACT_ATOMS: atom_id res chain seq x y z
N ALA A 1 4.34 13.40 -7.71
CA ALA A 1 3.06 12.90 -7.19
C ALA A 1 3.13 12.54 -5.70
N LEU A 2 3.99 11.61 -5.26
CA LEU A 2 4.11 11.24 -3.83
C LEU A 2 4.70 12.34 -2.92
N ALA A 3 5.56 13.20 -3.45
CA ALA A 3 6.23 14.26 -2.68
C ALA A 3 5.32 15.41 -2.22
N GLU A 4 4.06 15.47 -2.69
CA GLU A 4 3.10 16.52 -2.32
C GLU A 4 1.86 15.98 -1.57
N SER A 5 1.77 14.66 -1.35
CA SER A 5 0.65 14.05 -0.64
C SER A 5 1.11 13.45 0.69
N PRO A 6 0.92 14.16 1.82
CA PRO A 6 1.17 13.64 3.17
C PRO A 6 0.42 12.31 3.40
N TRP A 7 -0.77 12.19 2.80
CA TRP A 7 -1.59 10.97 2.80
C TRP A 7 -0.89 9.79 2.12
N GLY A 8 -0.28 10.02 0.95
CA GLY A 8 0.48 9.00 0.22
C GLY A 8 1.71 8.51 0.99
N ILE A 9 2.45 9.41 1.64
CA ILE A 9 3.64 9.02 2.42
C ILE A 9 3.22 8.23 3.67
N PHE A 10 2.19 8.68 4.39
CA PHE A 10 1.69 7.99 5.56
C PHE A 10 1.21 6.57 5.23
N THR A 11 0.45 6.42 4.15
CA THR A 11 -0.07 5.11 3.71
C THR A 11 1.00 4.17 3.18
N VAL A 12 2.12 4.68 2.66
CA VAL A 12 3.29 3.85 2.27
C VAL A 12 4.14 3.43 3.47
N MET A 13 4.25 4.30 4.48
CA MET A 13 5.06 4.02 5.68
C MET A 13 4.32 3.16 6.71
N ALA A 14 3.00 3.32 6.86
CA ALA A 14 2.20 2.60 7.87
C ALA A 14 2.24 1.07 7.77
N PRO A 15 2.34 0.43 6.58
CA PRO A 15 2.51 -1.01 6.45
C PRO A 15 3.77 -1.56 7.11
N ILE A 16 4.84 -0.77 7.25
CA ILE A 16 6.12 -1.21 7.83
C ILE A 16 5.98 -1.57 9.32
N PRO A 17 5.51 -0.68 10.21
CA PRO A 17 5.29 -1.03 11.62
C PRO A 17 4.21 -2.09 11.80
N ILE A 18 3.16 -2.09 10.97
CA ILE A 18 2.12 -3.14 10.98
C ILE A 18 2.74 -4.51 10.66
N ALA A 19 3.58 -4.58 9.61
CA ALA A 19 4.27 -5.81 9.22
C ALA A 19 5.24 -6.29 10.31
N MET A 20 6.01 -5.38 10.93
CA MET A 20 6.88 -5.75 12.05
C MET A 20 6.09 -6.30 13.24
N PHE A 21 4.96 -5.68 13.59
CA PHE A 21 4.08 -6.17 14.65
C PHE A 21 3.53 -7.56 14.32
N MET A 22 3.04 -7.76 13.10
CA MET A 22 2.54 -9.07 12.64
C MET A 22 3.64 -10.14 12.63
N GLY A 23 4.85 -9.81 12.19
CA GLY A 23 6.00 -10.73 12.17
C GLY A 23 6.42 -11.18 13.57
N VAL A 24 6.48 -10.24 14.53
CA VAL A 24 6.77 -10.56 15.94
C VAL A 24 5.63 -11.37 16.56
N TYR A 25 4.37 -11.02 16.29
CA TYR A 25 3.20 -11.73 16.82
C TYR A 25 3.15 -13.19 16.32
N MET A 26 3.42 -13.41 15.03
CA MET A 26 3.50 -14.75 14.43
C MET A 26 4.61 -15.60 15.05
N ARG A 27 5.73 -14.99 15.45
CA ARG A 27 6.91 -15.70 15.95
C ARG A 27 6.83 -16.02 17.44
N TYR A 28 6.38 -15.08 18.27
CA TYR A 28 6.49 -15.17 19.74
C TYR A 28 5.16 -15.41 20.46
N ILE A 29 4.03 -14.93 19.93
CA ILE A 29 2.76 -14.94 20.68
C ILE A 29 1.91 -16.15 20.32
N ARG A 30 1.66 -16.40 19.02
CA ARG A 30 0.87 -17.57 18.55
C ARG A 30 1.36 -18.10 17.20
N PRO A 31 2.32 -19.03 17.19
CA PRO A 31 2.73 -19.72 15.96
C PRO A 31 1.57 -20.53 15.37
N GLY A 32 1.28 -20.34 14.08
CA GLY A 32 0.34 -21.19 13.31
C GLY A 32 -1.07 -20.64 13.10
N ARG A 33 -1.48 -19.53 13.73
CA ARG A 33 -2.80 -18.89 13.49
C ARG A 33 -2.71 -17.71 12.53
N ILE A 34 -2.44 -18.03 11.27
CA ILE A 34 -2.27 -17.04 10.19
C ILE A 34 -3.55 -16.20 9.99
N GLY A 35 -4.73 -16.81 10.18
CA GLY A 35 -6.03 -16.15 10.00
C GLY A 35 -6.31 -15.01 10.98
N GLU A 36 -6.03 -15.17 12.28
CA GLU A 36 -6.25 -14.12 13.29
C GLU A 36 -5.41 -12.87 12.99
N ILE A 37 -4.13 -13.09 12.63
CA ILE A 37 -3.18 -12.04 12.27
C ILE A 37 -3.57 -11.35 10.97
N SER A 38 -4.16 -12.08 10.01
CA SER A 38 -4.67 -11.50 8.77
C SER A 38 -5.78 -10.48 9.05
N VAL A 39 -6.75 -10.86 9.89
CA VAL A 39 -7.89 -10.00 10.23
C VAL A 39 -7.40 -8.76 10.99
N ILE A 40 -6.48 -8.93 11.95
CA ILE A 40 -5.87 -7.82 12.67
C ILE A 40 -5.07 -6.91 11.73
N GLY A 41 -4.27 -7.50 10.82
CA GLY A 41 -3.48 -6.75 9.84
C GLY A 41 -4.34 -5.93 8.88
N VAL A 42 -5.42 -6.51 8.38
CA VAL A 42 -6.40 -5.81 7.53
C VAL A 42 -7.10 -4.69 8.32
N ALA A 43 -7.53 -4.95 9.56
CA ALA A 43 -8.17 -3.94 10.40
C ALA A 43 -7.21 -2.77 10.71
N LEU A 44 -5.96 -3.06 11.06
CA LEU A 44 -4.93 -2.05 11.29
C LEU A 44 -4.60 -1.26 10.01
N LEU A 45 -4.63 -1.91 8.86
CA LEU A 45 -4.38 -1.25 7.58
C LEU A 45 -5.54 -0.35 7.15
N LEU A 46 -6.79 -0.79 7.31
CA LEU A 46 -7.96 0.08 7.09
C LEU A 46 -7.94 1.25 8.08
N GLY A 47 -7.59 0.99 9.33
CA GLY A 47 -7.37 2.01 10.34
C GLY A 47 -6.27 3.00 9.96
N SER A 48 -5.15 2.53 9.38
CA SER A 48 -4.07 3.41 8.94
C SER A 48 -4.47 4.26 7.73
N ILE A 49 -5.30 3.77 6.82
CA ILE A 49 -5.84 4.58 5.72
C ILE A 49 -6.73 5.70 6.27
N TRP A 50 -7.58 5.37 7.25
CA TRP A 50 -8.47 6.35 7.91
C TRP A 50 -7.68 7.38 8.72
N LEU A 51 -6.72 6.93 9.53
CA LEU A 51 -5.81 7.81 10.28
C LEU A 51 -4.94 8.66 9.36
N GLY A 52 -4.50 8.13 8.23
CA GLY A 52 -3.78 8.90 7.21
C GLY A 52 -4.62 10.05 6.66
N GLY A 53 -5.93 9.84 6.50
CA GLY A 53 -6.88 10.90 6.12
C GLY A 53 -7.00 11.99 7.18
N GLN A 54 -7.07 11.62 8.46
CA GLN A 54 -7.11 12.54 9.60
C GLN A 54 -5.80 13.34 9.74
N ILE A 55 -4.66 12.67 9.62
CA ILE A 55 -3.31 13.26 9.68
C ILE A 55 -3.07 14.23 8.52
N ALA A 56 -3.63 13.95 7.34
CA ALA A 56 -3.57 14.84 6.19
C ALA A 56 -4.51 16.06 6.33
N ALA A 57 -5.58 15.94 7.11
CA ALA A 57 -6.51 17.04 7.38
C ALA A 57 -5.96 18.03 8.43
N ASP A 58 -5.08 17.57 9.32
CA ASP A 58 -4.53 18.39 10.40
C ASP A 58 -3.30 19.22 9.95
N PRO A 59 -3.30 20.57 10.04
CA PRO A 59 -2.25 21.42 9.46
C PRO A 59 -0.85 21.20 10.06
N VAL A 60 -0.77 20.73 11.31
CA VAL A 60 0.49 20.47 12.03
C VAL A 60 1.10 19.14 11.57
N TRP A 61 0.28 18.11 11.46
CA TRP A 61 0.72 16.76 11.08
C TRP A 61 0.91 16.62 9.57
N ALA A 62 0.16 17.37 8.76
CA ALA A 62 0.38 17.46 7.32
C ALA A 62 1.79 17.98 6.97
N LYS A 63 2.33 18.95 7.73
CA LYS A 63 3.70 19.43 7.57
C LYS A 63 4.76 18.43 8.02
N ALA A 64 4.47 17.64 9.06
CA ALA A 64 5.38 16.61 9.56
C ALA A 64 5.52 15.44 8.58
N PHE A 65 4.48 15.16 7.78
CA PHE A 65 4.47 14.12 6.74
C PHE A 65 4.65 14.67 5.31
N SER A 66 4.86 15.98 5.14
CA SER A 66 5.25 16.57 3.85
C SER A 66 6.77 16.55 3.71
N PHE A 67 7.31 15.50 3.10
CA PHE A 67 8.75 15.40 2.81
C PHE A 67 9.04 15.78 1.37
N THR A 68 10.18 16.44 1.17
CA THR A 68 10.67 16.72 -0.19
C THR A 68 11.08 15.42 -0.90
N GLY A 69 11.05 15.40 -2.24
CA GLY A 69 11.43 14.21 -3.01
C GLY A 69 12.83 13.68 -2.67
N VAL A 70 13.79 14.57 -2.39
CA VAL A 70 15.16 14.20 -2.00
C VAL A 70 15.20 13.48 -0.64
N GLN A 71 14.42 13.95 0.34
CA GLN A 71 14.34 13.31 1.65
C GLN A 71 13.73 11.91 1.54
N ILE A 72 12.66 11.75 0.74
CA ILE A 72 12.03 10.45 0.51
C ILE A 72 13.03 9.49 -0.14
N THR A 73 13.84 9.94 -1.11
CA THR A 73 14.87 9.11 -1.75
C THR A 73 15.88 8.57 -0.72
N TRP A 74 16.40 9.43 0.16
CA TRP A 74 17.31 9.00 1.22
C TRP A 74 16.66 8.03 2.20
N MET A 75 15.40 8.27 2.60
CA MET A 75 14.65 7.34 3.45
C MET A 75 14.44 5.99 2.77
N LEU A 76 14.18 5.98 1.46
CA LEU A 76 13.97 4.75 0.69
C LEU A 76 15.26 3.93 0.58
N ILE A 77 16.40 4.60 0.38
CA ILE A 77 17.72 3.96 0.36
C ILE A 77 18.02 3.34 1.73
N GLY A 78 17.84 4.10 2.82
CA GLY A 78 18.04 3.62 4.18
C GLY A 78 17.12 2.45 4.54
N TYR A 79 15.84 2.55 4.20
CA TYR A 79 14.88 1.47 4.37
C TYR A 79 15.27 0.24 3.55
N GLY A 80 15.68 0.40 2.29
CA GLY A 80 16.12 -0.72 1.44
C GLY A 80 17.27 -1.50 2.05
N PHE A 81 18.25 -0.80 2.65
CA PHE A 81 19.36 -1.42 3.37
C PHE A 81 18.87 -2.19 4.60
N VAL A 82 18.08 -1.56 5.48
CA VAL A 82 17.56 -2.19 6.69
C VAL A 82 16.68 -3.40 6.36
N ALA A 83 15.83 -3.29 5.35
CA ALA A 83 14.98 -4.38 4.88
C ALA A 83 15.78 -5.56 4.30
N ALA A 84 16.93 -5.31 3.68
CA ALA A 84 17.80 -6.35 3.15
C ALA A 84 18.62 -7.08 4.23
N VAL A 85 18.99 -6.37 5.31
CA VAL A 85 19.75 -6.94 6.43
C VAL A 85 18.84 -7.69 7.42
N LEU A 86 17.59 -7.25 7.56
CA LEU A 86 16.65 -7.89 8.47
C LEU A 86 16.18 -9.26 7.96
N PRO A 87 15.88 -10.21 8.87
CA PRO A 87 15.42 -11.53 8.47
C PRO A 87 14.10 -11.48 7.69
N VAL A 88 13.99 -12.35 6.67
CA VAL A 88 12.81 -12.49 5.79
C VAL A 88 11.49 -12.63 6.57
N TRP A 89 11.52 -13.29 7.73
CA TRP A 89 10.34 -13.53 8.55
C TRP A 89 9.81 -12.28 9.26
N LEU A 90 10.64 -11.25 9.45
CA LEU A 90 10.27 -10.06 10.23
C LEU A 90 9.50 -9.04 9.41
N ILE A 91 9.96 -8.78 8.17
CA ILE A 91 9.39 -7.73 7.32
C ILE A 91 8.84 -8.30 6.01
N LEU A 92 9.61 -9.15 5.31
CA LEU A 92 9.28 -9.55 3.94
C LEU A 92 7.99 -10.39 3.91
N ALA A 93 7.93 -11.46 4.71
CA ALA A 93 6.75 -12.32 4.80
C ALA A 93 5.45 -11.58 5.21
N PRO A 94 5.42 -10.79 6.30
CA PRO A 94 4.18 -10.11 6.71
C PRO A 94 3.79 -8.95 5.78
N ARG A 95 4.75 -8.21 5.21
CA ARG A 95 4.47 -7.10 4.27
C ARG A 95 3.90 -7.60 2.95
N ASP A 96 4.46 -8.68 2.40
CA ASP A 96 3.99 -9.26 1.15
C ASP A 96 2.60 -9.87 1.32
N TYR A 97 2.33 -10.41 2.50
CA TYR A 97 1.00 -10.89 2.88
C TYR A 97 -0.04 -9.75 2.95
N LEU A 98 0.30 -8.65 3.63
CA LEU A 98 -0.55 -7.45 3.74
C LEU A 98 -0.85 -6.84 2.36
N SER A 99 0.15 -6.75 1.48
CA SER A 99 0.01 -6.22 0.12
C SER A 99 -0.86 -7.12 -0.77
N THR A 100 -0.84 -8.43 -0.53
CA THR A 100 -1.69 -9.39 -1.25
C THR A 100 -3.16 -9.18 -0.90
N PHE A 101 -3.50 -9.03 0.39
CA PHE A 101 -4.87 -8.70 0.80
C PHE A 101 -5.35 -7.37 0.25
N LEU A 102 -4.49 -6.35 0.27
CA LEU A 102 -4.81 -5.06 -0.33
C LEU A 102 -5.13 -5.18 -1.82
N LYS A 103 -4.30 -5.90 -2.58
CA LYS A 103 -4.52 -6.13 -4.02
C LYS A 103 -5.84 -6.85 -4.27
N ILE A 104 -6.07 -7.96 -3.57
CA ILE A 104 -7.30 -8.75 -3.72
C ILE A 104 -8.52 -7.92 -3.33
N GLY A 105 -8.48 -7.23 -2.18
CA GLY A 105 -9.56 -6.38 -1.71
C GLY A 105 -9.86 -5.23 -2.67
N THR A 106 -8.84 -4.61 -3.24
CA THR A 106 -8.99 -3.55 -4.25
C THR A 106 -9.63 -4.09 -5.52
N ILE A 107 -9.18 -5.25 -6.01
CA ILE A 107 -9.77 -5.90 -7.21
C ILE A 107 -11.26 -6.21 -6.96
N VAL A 108 -11.60 -6.77 -5.80
CA VAL A 108 -13.00 -7.08 -5.44
C VAL A 108 -13.83 -5.79 -5.33
N ALA A 109 -13.32 -4.76 -4.67
CA ALA A 109 -14.00 -3.47 -4.54
C ALA A 109 -14.25 -2.82 -5.91
N LEU A 110 -13.26 -2.86 -6.81
CA LEU A 110 -13.39 -2.38 -8.18
C LEU A 110 -14.40 -3.22 -8.97
N ALA A 111 -14.38 -4.55 -8.85
CA ALA A 111 -15.33 -5.43 -9.52
C ALA A 111 -16.77 -5.15 -9.08
N ILE A 112 -17.00 -4.98 -7.79
CA ILE A 112 -18.31 -4.58 -7.24
C ILE A 112 -18.69 -3.18 -7.75
N GLY A 113 -17.75 -2.23 -7.74
CA GLY A 113 -17.98 -0.88 -8.27
C GLY A 113 -18.41 -0.88 -9.74
N ILE A 114 -17.77 -1.70 -10.57
CA ILE A 114 -18.11 -1.88 -11.98
C ILE A 114 -19.50 -2.53 -12.12
N LEU A 115 -19.83 -3.54 -11.31
CA LEU A 115 -21.15 -4.18 -11.36
C LEU A 115 -22.29 -3.18 -11.07
N ILE A 116 -22.07 -2.27 -10.11
CA ILE A 116 -23.05 -1.25 -9.71
C ILE A 116 -23.13 -0.12 -10.75
N THR A 117 -21.99 0.39 -11.19
CA THR A 117 -21.93 1.54 -12.12
C THR A 117 -22.18 1.14 -13.57
N MET A 118 -22.03 -0.14 -13.89
CA MET A 118 -22.15 -0.74 -15.22
C MET A 118 -21.59 0.17 -16.33
N PRO A 119 -20.33 0.63 -16.20
CA PRO A 119 -19.78 1.62 -17.11
C PRO A 119 -19.69 0.98 -18.49
N VAL A 120 -20.22 1.68 -19.51
CA VAL A 120 -20.04 1.27 -20.90
C VAL A 120 -18.53 1.32 -21.18
N LEU A 121 -17.89 0.15 -21.16
CA LEU A 121 -16.50 -0.04 -21.53
C LEU A 121 -16.34 0.34 -23.01
N LYS A 122 -16.07 1.62 -23.28
CA LYS A 122 -15.67 2.10 -24.60
C LYS A 122 -14.23 1.70 -24.85
N MET A 123 -14.00 0.41 -25.07
CA MET A 123 -12.80 -0.08 -25.72
C MET A 123 -13.12 -0.16 -27.22
N PRO A 124 -12.73 0.82 -28.05
CA PRO A 124 -12.84 0.66 -29.49
C PRO A 124 -12.03 -0.59 -29.88
N ALA A 125 -12.67 -1.52 -30.59
CA ALA A 125 -12.07 -2.79 -31.02
C ALA A 125 -10.88 -2.60 -31.97
N LEU A 126 -10.71 -1.38 -32.49
CA LEU A 126 -9.62 -0.97 -33.35
C LEU A 126 -8.96 0.26 -32.74
N THR A 127 -7.66 0.19 -32.50
CA THR A 127 -6.84 1.33 -32.11
C THR A 127 -6.67 2.26 -33.32
N GLN A 128 -6.39 3.54 -33.08
CA GLN A 128 -6.11 4.55 -34.13
C GLN A 128 -4.88 4.27 -35.01
N PHE A 129 -4.25 3.10 -34.89
CA PHE A 129 -3.02 2.70 -35.57
C PHE A 129 -3.23 1.58 -36.60
N ILE A 130 -4.42 1.50 -37.19
CA ILE A 130 -4.71 0.55 -38.27
C ILE A 130 -4.03 0.96 -39.59
N ASP A 131 -3.65 2.24 -39.71
CA ASP A 131 -3.12 2.85 -40.94
C ASP A 131 -1.57 2.84 -41.03
N GLY A 132 -0.90 2.00 -40.25
CA GLY A 132 0.57 1.84 -40.33
C GLY A 132 1.41 3.07 -39.94
N THR A 133 0.78 4.16 -39.44
CA THR A 133 1.43 5.42 -39.00
C THR A 133 1.60 5.51 -37.48
N GLY A 134 1.65 4.36 -36.80
CA GLY A 134 1.98 4.30 -35.37
C GLY A 134 3.44 4.64 -35.10
N PRO A 135 3.81 5.10 -33.89
CA PRO A 135 5.19 5.37 -33.53
C PRO A 135 5.93 4.05 -33.26
N VAL A 136 6.26 3.34 -34.35
CA VAL A 136 7.48 2.55 -34.52
C VAL A 136 8.06 2.85 -35.90
#